data_AF-A0A317VTR8-F1
#
_entry.id   AF-A0A317VTR8-F1
#
_cell.length_a   1.000
_cell.length_b   1.000
_cell.length_c   1.000
_cell.angle_alpha   90.00
_cell.angle_beta   90.00
_cell.angle_gamma   90.00
#
_symmetry.space_group_name_H-M   'P 1'
#
loop_
_entity.id
_entity.type
_entity.pdbx_description
1 polymer ?
#
loop_
_entity_poly.entity_id
_entity_poly.type
_entity_poly.pdbx_seq_one_letter_code
_entity_poly.pdbx_strand_id
1 'polypeptide(L)'
;MSAEEFLANVEGGIVPVTCHEDVLQTAFIYLYEGLWTGNGVFDVVEKLHSYGLSFGEGDLRFNRSLDIFYLAQLAAAIYRYCSQLEQDFPSFSDFSAFYSAHHSLLHSSAWRSYYSTPFLTQRTTARFYRLPDLQDLPDSSSPLCQPRQSPASSIHILQLPRWTYTVACTHRRQPFLPFVTLTSLALSTLEATMTRRHTAYPSAPSYSESHARFWLDYFAPDISPPSRVAEVTSRQTEGPDRFGILVAQGMYDIHGLETEYLAQISEGEGPDGNSHSEQVIWCGWPDGGIGVQAWWRGWDGEVGSEEEVEFLAAVAVEETLGLGLQDIDMDELDLSIRSHILLAVMHAAVKDRQERERFLGELGRRMVQEELVDKERTGGWVREALEIMGPYVREWQGVWPGVEERGKMLRRILVENAQLFARWRVSPASKQFTFELGSRE
;
A
#
# COMPACT_ATOMS: atom_id res chain seq x y z
N MET A 1 23.47 -25.35 -19.63
CA MET A 1 23.71 -23.98 -19.15
C MET A 1 23.30 -23.95 -17.68
N SER A 2 24.18 -23.46 -16.80
CA SER A 2 23.81 -23.25 -15.39
C SER A 2 22.97 -21.98 -15.22
N ALA A 3 22.33 -21.79 -14.07
CA ALA A 3 21.59 -20.57 -13.77
C ALA A 3 22.51 -19.32 -13.79
N GLU A 4 23.72 -19.45 -13.24
CA GLU A 4 24.74 -18.40 -13.22
C GLU A 4 25.21 -18.03 -14.63
N GLU A 5 25.46 -19.03 -15.48
CA GLU A 5 25.86 -18.82 -16.88
C GLU A 5 24.74 -18.16 -17.69
N PHE A 6 23.49 -18.57 -17.46
CA PHE A 6 22.32 -17.93 -18.07
C PHE A 6 22.21 -16.46 -17.66
N LEU A 7 22.28 -16.16 -16.35
CA LEU A 7 22.22 -14.79 -15.85
C LEU A 7 23.35 -13.93 -16.41
N ALA A 8 24.60 -14.39 -16.35
CA ALA A 8 25.73 -13.63 -16.87
C ALA A 8 25.58 -13.32 -18.37
N ASN A 9 24.99 -14.25 -19.13
CA ASN A 9 24.71 -14.02 -20.55
C ASN A 9 23.55 -13.04 -20.78
N VAL A 10 22.51 -13.04 -19.95
CA VAL A 10 21.42 -12.06 -20.01
C VAL A 10 21.92 -10.66 -19.62
N GLU A 11 22.62 -10.55 -18.48
CA GLU A 11 23.21 -9.31 -17.97
C GLU A 11 24.25 -8.73 -18.95
N GLY A 12 25.02 -9.60 -19.62
CA GLY A 12 25.98 -9.23 -20.66
C GLY A 12 25.37 -8.95 -22.04
N GLY A 13 24.05 -9.07 -22.21
CA GLY A 13 23.35 -8.85 -23.48
C GLY A 13 23.63 -9.91 -24.57
N ILE A 14 24.16 -11.07 -24.18
CA ILE A 14 24.45 -12.21 -25.07
C ILE A 14 23.17 -13.00 -25.37
N VAL A 15 22.34 -13.25 -24.34
CA VAL A 15 21.04 -13.90 -24.48
C VAL A 15 19.96 -12.82 -24.56
N PRO A 16 19.22 -12.71 -25.68
CA PRO A 16 18.17 -11.72 -25.80
C PRO A 16 16.94 -12.14 -24.98
N VAL A 17 16.43 -11.20 -24.18
CA VAL A 17 15.14 -11.35 -23.47
C VAL A 17 14.08 -10.70 -24.33
N THR A 18 13.24 -11.52 -24.96
CA THR A 18 12.32 -11.07 -26.03
C THR A 18 10.84 -11.24 -25.68
N CYS A 19 10.54 -12.07 -24.69
CA CYS A 19 9.16 -12.34 -24.28
C CYS A 19 9.00 -12.40 -22.76
N HIS A 20 7.74 -12.44 -22.32
CA HIS A 20 7.34 -12.54 -20.92
C HIS A 20 7.99 -13.74 -20.19
N GLU A 21 8.08 -14.89 -20.86
CA GLU A 21 8.67 -16.10 -20.27
C GLU A 21 10.18 -15.95 -20.02
N ASP A 22 10.91 -15.23 -20.89
CA ASP A 22 12.33 -14.92 -20.70
C ASP A 22 12.55 -14.03 -19.45
N VAL A 23 11.66 -13.05 -19.24
CA VAL A 23 11.69 -12.18 -18.05
C VAL A 23 11.37 -13.01 -16.80
N LEU A 24 10.36 -13.88 -16.85
CA LEU A 24 10.02 -14.79 -15.74
C LEU A 24 11.20 -15.71 -15.38
N GLN A 25 11.87 -16.27 -16.39
CA GLN A 25 13.01 -17.16 -16.18
C GLN A 25 14.17 -16.43 -15.50
N THR A 26 14.45 -15.19 -15.91
CA THR A 26 15.46 -14.33 -15.27
C THR A 26 15.07 -13.99 -13.83
N ALA A 27 13.82 -13.56 -13.63
CA ALA A 27 13.28 -13.21 -12.32
C ALA A 27 13.26 -14.39 -11.34
N PHE A 28 13.02 -15.60 -11.84
CA PHE A 28 13.03 -16.84 -11.06
C PHE A 28 14.39 -17.09 -10.42
N ILE A 29 15.48 -16.85 -11.15
CA ILE A 29 16.84 -16.99 -10.62
C ILE A 29 17.13 -15.86 -9.62
N TYR A 30 16.75 -14.62 -9.93
CA TYR A 30 16.96 -13.51 -9.00
C TYR A 30 16.17 -13.64 -7.69
N LEU A 31 14.96 -14.19 -7.71
CA LEU A 31 14.17 -14.41 -6.49
C LEU A 31 14.78 -15.48 -5.59
N TYR A 32 15.51 -16.45 -6.14
CA TYR A 32 16.23 -17.45 -5.33
C TYR A 32 17.23 -16.78 -4.37
N GLU A 33 17.97 -15.78 -4.84
CA GLU A 33 18.87 -14.97 -3.99
C GLU A 33 18.08 -13.91 -3.20
N GLY A 34 17.20 -13.16 -3.88
CA GLY A 34 16.53 -11.98 -3.32
C GLY A 34 15.55 -12.26 -2.17
N LEU A 35 14.84 -13.39 -2.18
CA LEU A 35 13.89 -13.75 -1.12
C LEU A 35 14.57 -14.14 0.20
N TRP A 36 15.86 -14.52 0.18
CA TRP A 36 16.56 -14.99 1.37
C TRP A 36 17.69 -14.07 1.83
N THR A 37 18.31 -13.32 0.91
CA THR A 37 19.48 -12.49 1.22
C THR A 37 19.26 -10.99 0.93
N GLY A 38 18.07 -10.57 0.51
CA GLY A 38 17.74 -9.18 0.16
C GLY A 38 16.36 -8.71 0.61
N ASN A 39 15.81 -7.68 -0.04
CA ASN A 39 14.47 -7.14 0.22
C ASN A 39 13.37 -7.83 -0.62
N GLY A 40 13.57 -9.10 -1.02
CA GLY A 40 12.59 -9.87 -1.78
C GLY A 40 12.25 -9.26 -3.13
N VAL A 41 10.95 -9.22 -3.46
CA VAL A 41 10.44 -8.71 -4.74
C VAL A 41 10.90 -7.29 -5.07
N PHE A 42 11.16 -6.45 -4.06
CA PHE A 42 11.57 -5.06 -4.28
C PHE A 42 13.00 -4.94 -4.82
N ASP A 43 13.96 -5.70 -4.30
CA ASP A 43 15.32 -5.66 -4.85
C ASP A 43 15.38 -6.33 -6.23
N VAL A 44 14.56 -7.36 -6.45
CA VAL A 44 14.51 -8.05 -7.75
C VAL A 44 13.93 -7.15 -8.84
N VAL A 45 12.91 -6.33 -8.56
CA VAL A 45 12.40 -5.39 -9.57
C VAL A 45 13.45 -4.34 -9.96
N GLU A 46 14.21 -3.79 -9.00
CA GLU A 46 15.30 -2.86 -9.32
C GLU A 46 16.37 -3.53 -10.17
N LYS A 47 16.72 -4.78 -9.85
CA LYS A 47 17.70 -5.54 -10.63
C LYS A 47 17.22 -5.76 -12.06
N LEU A 48 15.96 -6.18 -12.26
CA LEU A 48 15.37 -6.32 -13.60
C LEU A 48 15.41 -4.99 -14.37
N HIS A 49 14.98 -3.89 -13.74
CA HIS A 49 14.95 -2.56 -14.36
C HIS A 49 16.34 -2.08 -14.76
N SER A 50 17.37 -2.35 -13.95
CA SER A 50 18.76 -1.98 -14.25
C SER A 50 19.33 -2.63 -15.52
N TYR A 51 18.77 -3.78 -15.93
CA TYR A 51 19.09 -4.47 -17.18
C TYR A 51 18.06 -4.21 -18.29
N GLY A 52 17.16 -3.23 -18.10
CA GLY A 52 16.15 -2.86 -19.08
C GLY A 52 15.00 -3.87 -19.22
N LEU A 53 14.85 -4.78 -18.25
CA LEU A 53 13.85 -5.84 -18.22
C LEU A 53 12.60 -5.40 -17.46
N SER A 54 11.43 -5.77 -17.98
CA SER A 54 10.11 -5.41 -17.45
C SER A 54 9.09 -6.44 -17.92
N PHE A 55 8.10 -6.76 -17.08
CA PHE A 55 6.95 -7.58 -17.47
C PHE A 55 5.91 -6.76 -18.23
N GLY A 56 5.85 -5.45 -17.98
CA GLY A 56 5.00 -4.55 -18.73
C GLY A 56 5.52 -4.23 -20.14
N GLU A 57 4.59 -4.01 -21.07
CA GLU A 57 4.84 -3.58 -22.43
C GLU A 57 4.19 -2.21 -22.71
N GLY A 58 4.68 -1.48 -23.71
CA GLY A 58 4.14 -0.17 -24.09
C GLY A 58 4.11 0.81 -22.92
N ASP A 59 2.94 1.41 -22.66
CA ASP A 59 2.73 2.37 -21.57
C ASP A 59 2.90 1.77 -20.16
N LEU A 60 2.89 0.43 -20.05
CA LEU A 60 3.11 -0.32 -18.81
C LEU A 60 4.56 -0.76 -18.64
N ARG A 61 5.46 -0.49 -19.58
CA ARG A 61 6.87 -0.83 -19.43
C ARG A 61 7.47 -0.12 -18.21
N PHE A 62 8.22 -0.86 -17.40
CA PHE A 62 8.79 -0.41 -16.12
C PHE A 62 7.73 0.06 -15.11
N ASN A 63 6.53 -0.50 -15.19
CA ASN A 63 5.49 -0.24 -14.20
C ASN A 63 5.77 -1.06 -12.93
N ARG A 64 6.19 -0.36 -11.87
CA ARG A 64 6.59 -0.98 -10.61
C ARG A 64 5.51 -1.88 -10.01
N SER A 65 4.24 -1.47 -10.07
CA SER A 65 3.13 -2.29 -9.57
C SER A 65 2.96 -3.58 -10.35
N LEU A 66 2.98 -3.50 -11.68
CA LEU A 66 2.86 -4.66 -12.55
C LEU A 66 4.04 -5.62 -12.40
N ASP A 67 5.26 -5.07 -12.33
CA ASP A 67 6.46 -5.89 -12.26
C ASP A 67 6.58 -6.60 -10.91
N ILE A 68 6.32 -5.90 -9.80
CA ILE A 68 6.29 -6.52 -8.46
C ILE A 68 5.13 -7.52 -8.35
N PHE A 69 3.99 -7.27 -8.99
CA PHE A 69 2.90 -8.26 -9.03
C PHE A 69 3.37 -9.60 -9.60
N TYR A 70 4.07 -9.59 -10.73
CA TYR A 70 4.60 -10.83 -11.30
C TYR A 70 5.64 -11.50 -10.41
N LEU A 71 6.47 -10.72 -9.72
CA LEU A 71 7.41 -11.25 -8.73
C LEU A 71 6.69 -11.86 -7.51
N ALA A 72 5.60 -11.24 -7.04
CA ALA A 72 4.77 -11.76 -5.97
C ALA A 72 4.08 -13.07 -6.38
N GLN A 73 3.59 -13.15 -7.62
CA GLN A 73 3.02 -14.38 -8.19
C GLN A 73 4.06 -15.50 -8.29
N LEU A 74 5.28 -15.15 -8.70
CA LEU A 74 6.39 -16.09 -8.77
C LEU A 74 6.77 -16.61 -7.38
N ALA A 75 6.81 -15.73 -6.38
CA ALA A 75 7.03 -16.13 -5.00
C ALA A 75 5.90 -17.03 -4.44
N ALA A 76 4.64 -16.75 -4.79
CA ALA A 76 3.51 -17.61 -4.45
C ALA A 76 3.61 -19.00 -5.13
N ALA A 77 3.98 -19.05 -6.41
CA ALA A 77 4.18 -20.28 -7.15
C ALA A 77 5.34 -21.12 -6.57
N ILE A 78 6.49 -20.51 -6.25
CA ILE A 78 7.61 -21.18 -5.58
C ILE A 78 7.15 -21.76 -4.24
N TYR A 79 6.38 -21.00 -3.48
CA TYR A 79 5.88 -21.44 -2.19
C TYR A 79 4.88 -22.61 -2.28
N ARG A 80 4.02 -22.62 -3.32
CA ARG A 80 3.12 -23.73 -3.61
C ARG A 80 3.86 -24.98 -4.07
N TYR A 81 4.99 -24.81 -4.76
CA TYR A 81 5.85 -25.90 -5.20
C TYR A 81 6.58 -26.58 -4.03
N CYS A 82 7.21 -25.81 -3.14
CA CYS A 82 8.05 -26.33 -2.05
C CYS A 82 7.26 -26.79 -0.80
N SER A 83 6.10 -27.44 -0.95
CA SER A 83 5.14 -27.71 0.14
C SER A 83 5.78 -27.90 1.52
N GLN A 84 5.63 -26.91 2.39
CA GLN A 84 5.93 -26.91 3.83
C GLN A 84 7.22 -27.64 4.25
N LEU A 85 8.29 -26.85 4.40
CA LEU A 85 9.45 -27.09 5.28
C LEU A 85 10.41 -28.27 4.94
N GLU A 86 10.11 -29.12 3.96
CA GLU A 86 10.90 -30.34 3.70
C GLU A 86 11.46 -30.48 2.27
N GLN A 87 11.07 -29.64 1.31
CA GLN A 87 11.54 -29.75 -0.09
C GLN A 87 12.48 -28.61 -0.49
N ASP A 88 13.52 -28.98 -1.25
CA ASP A 88 14.44 -28.03 -1.87
C ASP A 88 13.68 -27.08 -2.83
N PHE A 89 14.24 -25.88 -3.00
CA PHE A 89 13.77 -24.93 -4.00
C PHE A 89 13.76 -25.55 -5.40
N PRO A 90 12.80 -25.19 -6.27
CA PRO A 90 12.80 -25.66 -7.64
C PRO A 90 14.13 -25.32 -8.32
N SER A 91 14.79 -26.32 -8.90
CA SER A 91 16.01 -26.09 -9.66
C SER A 91 15.72 -25.27 -10.90
N PHE A 92 16.70 -24.50 -11.38
CA PHE A 92 16.62 -23.79 -12.66
C PHE A 92 16.28 -24.73 -13.83
N SER A 93 16.75 -25.98 -13.79
CA SER A 93 16.41 -27.00 -14.79
C SER A 93 14.91 -27.31 -14.86
N ASP A 94 14.18 -27.07 -13.78
CA ASP A 94 12.78 -27.46 -13.62
C ASP A 94 11.83 -26.33 -14.00
N PHE A 95 12.35 -25.16 -14.42
CA PHE A 95 11.56 -23.96 -14.72
C PHE A 95 10.41 -24.24 -15.70
N SER A 96 10.61 -25.04 -16.74
CA SER A 96 9.56 -25.35 -17.72
C SER A 96 8.40 -26.14 -17.10
N ALA A 97 8.69 -27.13 -16.25
CA ALA A 97 7.68 -27.89 -15.53
C ALA A 97 6.99 -27.02 -14.47
N PHE A 98 7.77 -26.21 -13.76
CA PHE A 98 7.29 -25.24 -12.78
C PHE A 98 6.32 -24.23 -13.39
N TYR A 99 6.68 -23.64 -14.54
CA TYR A 99 5.84 -22.70 -15.28
C TYR A 99 4.54 -23.37 -15.75
N SER A 100 4.64 -24.57 -16.31
CA SER A 100 3.46 -25.33 -16.76
C SER A 100 2.48 -25.62 -15.62
N ALA A 101 3.00 -25.99 -14.44
CA ALA A 101 2.20 -26.29 -13.25
C ALA A 101 1.52 -25.04 -12.65
N HIS A 102 2.14 -23.86 -12.79
CA HIS A 102 1.65 -22.60 -12.21
C HIS A 102 1.24 -21.57 -13.26
N HIS A 103 0.90 -22.04 -14.47
CA HIS A 103 0.62 -21.18 -15.63
C HIS A 103 -0.49 -20.15 -15.35
N SER A 104 -1.50 -20.49 -14.55
CA SER A 104 -2.57 -19.55 -14.19
C SER A 104 -2.08 -18.32 -13.42
N LEU A 105 -1.02 -18.44 -12.62
CA LEU A 105 -0.40 -17.33 -11.89
C LEU A 105 0.59 -16.56 -12.77
N LEU A 106 1.32 -17.27 -13.63
CA LEU A 106 2.51 -16.74 -14.29
C LEU A 106 2.25 -16.25 -15.72
N HIS A 107 1.13 -16.60 -16.35
CA HIS A 107 0.83 -16.19 -17.72
C HIS A 107 0.84 -14.65 -17.89
N SER A 108 1.24 -14.17 -19.06
CA SER A 108 1.36 -12.72 -19.38
C SER A 108 0.06 -11.93 -19.28
N SER A 109 -1.09 -12.62 -19.25
CA SER A 109 -2.41 -12.00 -19.05
C SER A 109 -2.94 -12.11 -17.63
N ALA A 110 -2.23 -12.78 -16.71
CA ALA A 110 -2.73 -13.06 -15.36
C ALA A 110 -3.09 -11.78 -14.60
N TRP A 111 -2.32 -10.70 -14.79
CA TRP A 111 -2.55 -9.40 -14.13
C TRP A 111 -3.95 -8.81 -14.39
N ARG A 112 -4.59 -9.16 -15.52
CA ARG A 112 -5.90 -8.58 -15.92
C ARG A 112 -7.05 -8.98 -14.99
N SER A 113 -6.87 -10.04 -14.20
CA SER A 113 -7.83 -10.42 -13.17
C SER A 113 -7.63 -9.67 -11.85
N TYR A 114 -6.46 -9.06 -11.65
CA TYR A 114 -6.05 -8.42 -10.40
C TYR A 114 -6.06 -6.90 -10.49
N TYR A 115 -5.64 -6.35 -11.63
CA TYR A 115 -5.54 -4.92 -11.84
C TYR A 115 -6.44 -4.43 -12.95
N SER A 116 -7.00 -3.24 -12.75
CA SER A 116 -7.57 -2.46 -13.84
C SER A 116 -6.50 -1.66 -14.58
N THR A 117 -6.63 -1.55 -15.91
CA THR A 117 -5.70 -0.74 -16.74
C THR A 117 -5.67 0.74 -16.32
N PRO A 118 -6.81 1.40 -16.02
CA PRO A 118 -6.79 2.78 -15.53
C PRO A 118 -6.01 2.91 -14.22
N PHE A 119 -6.08 1.93 -13.32
CA PHE A 119 -5.33 1.97 -12.07
C PHE A 119 -3.82 1.83 -12.31
N LEU A 120 -3.38 0.89 -13.16
CA LEU A 120 -1.96 0.72 -13.49
C LEU A 120 -1.35 1.92 -14.22
N THR A 121 -2.13 2.63 -15.03
CA THR A 121 -1.64 3.80 -15.77
C THR A 121 -1.58 5.09 -14.94
N GLN A 122 -2.07 5.08 -13.69
CA GLN A 122 -1.86 6.18 -12.75
C GLN A 122 -0.36 6.38 -12.50
N ARG A 123 0.10 7.63 -12.50
CA ARG A 123 1.53 7.96 -12.27
C ARG A 123 2.06 7.36 -10.96
N THR A 124 1.25 7.41 -9.91
CA THR A 124 1.63 6.90 -8.59
C THR A 124 1.73 5.38 -8.59
N THR A 125 0.77 4.66 -9.17
CA THR A 125 0.79 3.19 -9.29
C THR A 125 1.93 2.70 -10.20
N ALA A 126 2.25 3.44 -11.26
CA ALA A 126 3.38 3.09 -12.13
C ALA A 126 4.74 3.23 -11.43
N ARG A 127 4.86 4.15 -10.47
CA ARG A 127 6.12 4.46 -9.78
C ARG A 127 6.27 3.80 -8.42
N PHE A 128 5.16 3.53 -7.73
CA PHE A 128 5.13 2.94 -6.40
C PHE A 128 4.30 1.67 -6.44
N TYR A 129 4.76 0.66 -5.71
CA TYR A 129 4.05 -0.58 -5.57
C TYR A 129 2.72 -0.37 -4.84
N ARG A 130 1.62 -0.71 -5.50
CA ARG A 130 0.28 -0.75 -4.92
C ARG A 130 -0.32 -2.12 -5.12
N LEU A 131 -1.03 -2.61 -4.11
CA LEU A 131 -1.78 -3.86 -4.19
C LEU A 131 -2.86 -3.77 -5.29
N PRO A 132 -3.30 -4.92 -5.83
CA PRO A 132 -4.28 -4.90 -6.90
C PRO A 132 -5.64 -4.38 -6.48
N ASP A 133 -6.36 -3.74 -7.41
CA ASP A 133 -7.62 -3.06 -7.16
C ASP A 133 -8.87 -3.92 -7.45
N LEU A 134 -8.69 -5.08 -8.10
CA LEU A 134 -9.77 -6.01 -8.45
C LEU A 134 -9.75 -7.33 -7.67
N GLN A 135 -8.56 -7.85 -7.31
CA GLN A 135 -8.38 -9.10 -6.56
C GLN A 135 -7.18 -9.05 -5.62
N ASP A 136 -7.27 -9.72 -4.47
CA ASP A 136 -6.16 -9.80 -3.54
C ASP A 136 -5.00 -10.59 -4.16
N LEU A 137 -3.77 -10.29 -3.75
CA LEU A 137 -2.64 -11.13 -4.14
C LEU A 137 -2.89 -12.58 -3.72
N PRO A 138 -2.49 -13.57 -4.52
CA PRO A 138 -2.66 -14.95 -4.14
C PRO A 138 -2.04 -15.25 -2.79
N ASP A 139 -2.85 -15.94 -1.99
CA ASP A 139 -2.53 -16.39 -0.67
C ASP A 139 -2.37 -15.31 0.42
N SER A 140 -2.57 -14.04 0.12
CA SER A 140 -2.34 -12.93 1.06
C SER A 140 -3.36 -12.80 2.20
N SER A 141 -4.44 -13.58 2.14
CA SER A 141 -5.59 -13.51 3.05
C SER A 141 -5.50 -14.42 4.29
N SER A 142 -4.43 -15.20 4.42
CA SER A 142 -4.32 -16.24 5.44
C SER A 142 -2.90 -16.28 6.02
N PRO A 143 -2.70 -16.85 7.21
CA PRO A 143 -1.38 -16.96 7.81
C PRO A 143 -0.38 -17.64 6.85
N LEU A 144 0.85 -17.14 6.84
CA LEU A 144 1.98 -17.81 6.21
C LEU A 144 2.16 -19.19 6.87
N CYS A 145 2.71 -20.17 6.12
CA CYS A 145 2.96 -21.53 6.63
C CYS A 145 1.73 -22.43 6.82
N GLN A 146 0.49 -21.96 6.61
CA GLN A 146 -0.70 -22.82 6.59
C GLN A 146 -0.97 -23.41 5.18
N PRO A 147 -1.63 -24.59 5.08
CA PRO A 147 -2.04 -25.16 3.79
C PRO A 147 -2.96 -24.18 3.05
N ARG A 148 -2.55 -23.80 1.84
CA ARG A 148 -3.23 -22.76 1.06
C ARG A 148 -4.18 -23.40 0.07
N GLN A 149 -5.36 -23.74 0.55
CA GLN A 149 -6.51 -24.06 -0.30
C GLN A 149 -7.51 -22.92 -0.14
N SER A 150 -7.43 -21.94 -1.02
CA SER A 150 -8.42 -20.86 -1.01
C SER A 150 -9.78 -21.43 -1.40
N PRO A 151 -10.86 -21.16 -0.64
CA PRO A 151 -12.20 -21.25 -1.20
C PRO A 151 -12.23 -20.37 -2.44
N ALA A 152 -12.76 -20.88 -3.54
CA ALA A 152 -12.70 -20.26 -4.87
C ALA A 152 -13.59 -18.99 -5.01
N SER A 153 -14.06 -18.39 -3.91
CA SER A 153 -15.20 -17.45 -3.93
C SER A 153 -14.99 -16.09 -3.25
N SER A 154 -13.84 -15.80 -2.62
CA SER A 154 -13.66 -14.52 -1.94
C SER A 154 -12.77 -13.56 -2.75
N ILE A 155 -13.39 -12.92 -3.75
CA ILE A 155 -12.78 -11.80 -4.47
C ILE A 155 -12.64 -10.63 -3.48
N HIS A 156 -11.43 -10.11 -3.30
CA HIS A 156 -11.16 -8.88 -2.52
C HIS A 156 -11.50 -8.95 -1.02
N ILE A 157 -11.29 -10.11 -0.38
CA ILE A 157 -11.56 -10.31 1.05
C ILE A 157 -10.73 -9.40 1.96
N LEU A 158 -9.55 -8.96 1.52
CA LEU A 158 -8.68 -8.09 2.32
C LEU A 158 -9.02 -6.61 2.20
N GLN A 159 -9.86 -6.22 1.24
CA GLN A 159 -10.10 -4.82 0.92
C GLN A 159 -10.68 -4.05 2.12
N LEU A 160 -11.83 -4.49 2.63
CA LEU A 160 -12.50 -3.86 3.76
C LEU A 160 -11.69 -3.94 5.07
N PRO A 161 -11.15 -5.09 5.49
CA PRO A 161 -10.38 -5.15 6.73
C PRO A 161 -9.08 -4.32 6.67
N ARG A 162 -8.41 -4.23 5.52
CA ARG A 162 -7.24 -3.35 5.37
C ARG A 162 -7.66 -1.88 5.47
N TRP A 163 -8.71 -1.49 4.77
CA TRP A 163 -9.24 -0.14 4.84
C TRP A 163 -9.64 0.24 6.28
N THR A 164 -10.37 -0.62 7.01
CA THR A 164 -10.74 -0.34 8.41
C THR A 164 -9.55 -0.34 9.35
N TYR A 165 -8.52 -1.16 9.11
CA TYR A 165 -7.27 -1.09 9.83
C TYR A 165 -6.61 0.29 9.67
N THR A 166 -6.62 0.87 8.46
CA THR A 166 -6.14 2.22 8.19
C THR A 166 -6.98 3.28 8.90
N VAL A 167 -8.31 3.15 8.93
CA VAL A 167 -9.22 4.02 9.69
C VAL A 167 -8.89 4.00 11.20
N ALA A 168 -8.76 2.80 11.78
CA ALA A 168 -8.44 2.61 13.19
C ALA A 168 -7.06 3.19 13.56
N CYS A 169 -6.05 2.95 12.71
CA CYS A 169 -4.72 3.51 12.91
C CYS A 169 -4.72 5.04 12.83
N THR A 170 -5.52 5.62 11.92
CA THR A 170 -5.65 7.07 11.76
C THR A 170 -6.26 7.69 13.02
N HIS A 171 -7.37 7.14 13.52
CA HIS A 171 -8.00 7.61 14.77
C HIS A 171 -7.03 7.55 15.96
N ARG A 172 -6.29 6.44 16.12
CA ARG A 172 -5.34 6.27 17.23
C ARG A 172 -4.15 7.23 17.17
N ARG A 173 -3.67 7.56 15.97
CA ARG A 173 -2.56 8.50 15.77
C ARG A 173 -2.96 9.95 15.99
N GLN A 174 -4.22 10.27 15.69
CA GLN A 174 -4.73 11.63 15.64
C GLN A 174 -6.10 11.70 16.32
N PRO A 175 -6.16 11.70 17.67
CA PRO A 175 -7.42 11.71 18.40
C PRO A 175 -8.15 13.06 18.36
N PHE A 176 -7.61 14.08 17.68
CA PHE A 176 -8.17 15.42 17.64
C PHE A 176 -9.46 15.53 16.82
N LEU A 177 -9.60 14.71 15.77
CA LEU A 177 -10.85 14.64 15.00
C LEU A 177 -11.89 13.82 15.77
N PRO A 178 -13.12 14.33 15.95
CA PRO A 178 -14.20 13.54 16.54
C PRO A 178 -14.40 12.23 15.78
N PHE A 179 -14.48 11.11 16.50
CA PHE A 179 -14.62 9.79 15.91
C PHE A 179 -15.82 9.68 14.95
N VAL A 180 -16.92 10.38 15.26
CA VAL A 180 -18.11 10.46 14.40
C VAL A 180 -17.80 11.10 13.04
N THR A 181 -16.98 12.15 13.01
CA THR A 181 -16.53 12.82 11.78
C THR A 181 -15.65 11.87 10.98
N LEU A 182 -14.68 11.23 11.63
CA LEU A 182 -13.77 10.27 11.00
C LEU A 182 -14.53 9.09 10.37
N THR A 183 -15.52 8.55 11.08
CA THR A 183 -16.39 7.46 10.57
C THR A 183 -17.22 7.91 9.38
N SER A 184 -17.79 9.12 9.44
CA SER A 184 -18.57 9.67 8.32
C SER A 184 -17.71 9.88 7.07
N LEU A 185 -16.48 10.41 7.23
CA LEU A 185 -15.51 10.53 6.15
C LEU A 185 -15.10 9.17 5.59
N ALA A 186 -14.84 8.21 6.47
CA ALA A 186 -14.48 6.85 6.08
C ALA A 186 -15.57 6.21 5.22
N LEU A 187 -16.82 6.14 5.72
CA LEU A 187 -17.92 5.51 5.00
C LEU A 187 -18.23 6.21 3.66
N SER A 188 -18.26 7.55 3.65
CA SER A 188 -18.56 8.31 2.42
C SER A 188 -17.48 8.16 1.33
N THR A 189 -16.20 8.14 1.72
CA THR A 189 -15.10 7.92 0.76
C THR A 189 -15.04 6.49 0.25
N LEU A 190 -15.34 5.51 1.10
CA LEU A 190 -15.45 4.11 0.71
C LEU A 190 -16.60 3.90 -0.28
N GLU A 191 -17.80 4.41 0.03
CA GLU A 191 -18.97 4.34 -0.86
C GLU A 191 -18.65 4.92 -2.23
N ALA A 192 -18.09 6.14 -2.27
CA ALA A 192 -17.75 6.81 -3.53
C ALA A 192 -16.72 6.00 -4.35
N THR A 193 -15.70 5.46 -3.69
CA THR A 193 -14.62 4.70 -4.35
C THR A 193 -15.12 3.36 -4.87
N MET A 194 -15.83 2.59 -4.05
CA MET A 194 -16.39 1.29 -4.44
C MET A 194 -17.46 1.45 -5.53
N THR A 195 -18.33 2.46 -5.44
CA THR A 195 -19.34 2.74 -6.46
C THR A 195 -18.70 3.08 -7.80
N ARG A 196 -17.68 3.94 -7.79
CA ARG A 196 -16.91 4.31 -8.98
C ARG A 196 -16.24 3.07 -9.59
N ARG A 197 -15.62 2.22 -8.78
CA ARG A 197 -14.95 0.99 -9.24
C ARG A 197 -15.95 -0.02 -9.79
N HIS A 198 -17.04 -0.30 -9.11
CA HIS A 198 -18.09 -1.22 -9.55
C HIS A 198 -18.74 -0.77 -10.86
N THR A 199 -18.93 0.56 -11.03
CA THR A 199 -19.45 1.13 -12.28
C THR A 199 -18.52 0.88 -13.46
N ALA A 200 -17.20 1.00 -13.25
CA ALA A 200 -16.19 0.73 -14.29
C ALA A 200 -15.96 -0.78 -14.51
N TYR A 201 -16.06 -1.57 -13.45
CA TYR A 201 -15.79 -3.00 -13.41
C TYR A 201 -16.88 -3.73 -12.62
N PRO A 202 -17.96 -4.20 -13.28
CA PRO A 202 -19.07 -4.87 -12.59
C PRO A 202 -18.69 -6.16 -11.85
N SER A 203 -17.51 -6.73 -12.12
CA SER A 203 -16.96 -7.86 -11.38
C SER A 203 -16.41 -7.49 -10.00
N ALA A 204 -16.16 -6.19 -9.74
CA ALA A 204 -15.73 -5.72 -8.42
C ALA A 204 -16.90 -5.73 -7.43
N PRO A 205 -16.68 -5.93 -6.13
CA PRO A 205 -17.75 -5.90 -5.12
C PRO A 205 -18.50 -4.56 -5.09
N SER A 206 -19.82 -4.62 -4.90
CA SER A 206 -20.65 -3.43 -4.64
C SER A 206 -20.49 -2.96 -3.19
N TYR A 207 -20.65 -1.66 -2.96
CA TYR A 207 -20.64 -1.11 -1.60
C TYR A 207 -21.77 -1.70 -0.74
N SER A 208 -21.45 -2.03 0.52
CA SER A 208 -22.39 -2.42 1.56
C SER A 208 -22.00 -1.73 2.86
N GLU A 209 -22.84 -0.80 3.32
CA GLU A 209 -22.58 -0.08 4.58
C GLU A 209 -22.55 -1.03 5.78
N SER A 210 -23.43 -2.03 5.83
CA SER A 210 -23.45 -3.02 6.91
C SER A 210 -22.15 -3.82 6.99
N HIS A 211 -21.55 -4.16 5.84
CA HIS A 211 -20.28 -4.87 5.77
C HIS A 211 -19.12 -3.97 6.21
N ALA A 212 -19.11 -2.72 5.76
CA ALA A 212 -18.11 -1.73 6.18
C ALA A 212 -18.19 -1.48 7.70
N ARG A 213 -19.39 -1.35 8.27
CA ARG A 213 -19.61 -1.16 9.71
C ARG A 213 -19.18 -2.37 10.54
N PHE A 214 -19.46 -3.59 10.08
CA PHE A 214 -18.97 -4.82 10.73
C PHE A 214 -17.45 -4.78 10.94
N TRP A 215 -16.71 -4.42 9.89
CA TRP A 215 -15.25 -4.33 9.98
C TRP A 215 -14.77 -3.12 10.82
N LEU A 216 -15.51 -2.00 10.84
CA LEU A 216 -15.19 -0.85 11.68
C LEU A 216 -15.35 -1.20 13.16
N ASP A 217 -16.44 -1.86 13.52
CA ASP A 217 -16.70 -2.31 14.89
C ASP A 217 -15.61 -3.29 15.36
N TYR A 218 -15.06 -4.11 14.45
CA TYR A 218 -13.97 -5.04 14.75
C TYR A 218 -12.62 -4.33 14.95
N PHE A 219 -12.22 -3.40 14.08
CA PHE A 219 -10.87 -2.80 14.14
C PHE A 219 -10.77 -1.52 14.99
N ALA A 220 -11.90 -0.81 15.18
CA ALA A 220 -11.98 0.46 15.91
C ALA A 220 -12.93 0.37 17.12
N PRO A 221 -12.58 -0.40 18.18
CA PRO A 221 -13.49 -0.72 19.28
C PRO A 221 -13.85 0.43 20.24
N ASP A 222 -13.32 1.65 20.07
CA ASP A 222 -13.72 2.83 20.89
C ASP A 222 -15.20 3.24 20.68
N ILE A 223 -15.96 2.49 19.87
CA ILE A 223 -17.35 2.74 19.47
C ILE A 223 -18.37 2.09 20.43
N SER A 224 -18.03 1.04 21.22
CA SER A 224 -18.94 0.35 22.18
C SER A 224 -18.20 -0.75 23.00
N PRO A 225 -18.76 -1.29 24.12
CA PRO A 225 -18.00 -1.74 25.31
C PRO A 225 -17.06 -2.93 25.07
N PRO A 226 -16.11 -3.23 25.98
CA PRO A 226 -14.87 -3.93 25.65
C PRO A 226 -15.13 -5.41 25.43
N SER A 227 -15.49 -5.78 24.22
CA SER A 227 -15.51 -7.19 23.84
C SER A 227 -15.32 -7.29 22.35
N ARG A 228 -14.08 -7.59 21.92
CA ARG A 228 -13.75 -8.51 20.81
C ARG A 228 -12.35 -8.33 20.20
N VAL A 229 -11.53 -7.37 20.62
CA VAL A 229 -10.35 -6.99 19.82
C VAL A 229 -9.03 -7.27 20.53
N ALA A 230 -8.13 -7.95 19.81
CA ALA A 230 -6.72 -8.07 20.13
C ALA A 230 -6.13 -6.70 20.50
N GLU A 231 -5.47 -6.61 21.66
CA GLU A 231 -4.75 -5.41 22.07
C GLU A 231 -3.73 -5.03 20.97
N VAL A 232 -4.02 -3.96 20.22
CA VAL A 232 -3.08 -3.42 19.25
C VAL A 232 -2.00 -2.68 20.03
N THR A 233 -0.80 -3.25 20.07
CA THR A 233 0.33 -2.73 20.85
C THR A 233 0.77 -1.35 20.37
N SER A 234 1.41 -0.55 21.24
CA SER A 234 1.98 0.76 20.89
C SER A 234 2.97 0.74 19.71
N ARG A 235 3.55 -0.42 19.40
CA ARG A 235 4.41 -0.62 18.21
C ARG A 235 3.64 -0.65 16.89
N GLN A 236 2.35 -0.97 16.90
CA GLN A 236 1.49 -1.00 15.72
C GLN A 236 0.88 0.39 15.43
N THR A 237 0.70 1.23 16.46
CA THR A 237 0.15 2.59 16.32
C THR A 237 1.11 3.58 15.68
N GLU A 238 2.40 3.53 15.98
CA GLU A 238 3.41 4.45 15.40
C GLU A 238 4.09 3.90 14.15
N GLY A 239 3.80 2.63 13.85
CA GLY A 239 4.46 1.84 12.84
C GLY A 239 3.95 2.07 11.41
N PRO A 240 4.74 1.69 10.42
CA PRO A 240 4.37 1.77 9.02
C PRO A 240 3.21 0.74 8.80
N ASP A 241 2.06 1.01 8.13
CA ASP A 241 0.97 0.00 7.88
C ASP A 241 1.53 -1.42 7.60
N ARG A 242 1.09 -2.37 8.42
CA ARG A 242 1.56 -3.75 8.47
C ARG A 242 0.43 -4.75 8.30
N PHE A 243 -0.73 -4.34 7.78
CA PHE A 243 -1.89 -5.21 7.74
C PHE A 243 -1.58 -6.58 7.11
N GLY A 244 -0.90 -6.60 5.95
CA GLY A 244 -0.49 -7.85 5.29
C GLY A 244 0.46 -8.70 6.15
N ILE A 245 1.44 -8.07 6.80
CA ILE A 245 2.32 -8.74 7.78
C ILE A 245 1.52 -9.36 8.94
N LEU A 246 0.55 -8.64 9.50
CA LEU A 246 -0.25 -9.11 10.64
C LEU A 246 -1.15 -10.28 10.23
N VAL A 247 -1.75 -10.23 9.05
CA VAL A 247 -2.49 -11.37 8.47
C VAL A 247 -1.55 -12.56 8.28
N ALA A 248 -0.35 -12.34 7.74
CA ALA A 248 0.63 -13.41 7.54
C ALA A 248 1.06 -14.08 8.85
N GLN A 249 1.13 -13.33 9.95
CA GLN A 249 1.44 -13.87 11.28
C GLN A 249 0.26 -14.62 11.93
N GLY A 250 -0.91 -14.58 11.32
CA GLY A 250 -2.15 -15.07 11.90
C GLY A 250 -2.61 -14.25 13.09
N MET A 251 -2.43 -12.92 13.03
CA MET A 251 -3.09 -12.03 13.98
C MET A 251 -4.59 -11.91 13.68
N TYR A 252 -4.99 -12.01 12.41
CA TYR A 252 -6.36 -11.89 11.97
C TYR A 252 -6.76 -13.09 11.11
N ASP A 253 -7.81 -13.82 11.53
CA ASP A 253 -8.46 -14.84 10.72
C ASP A 253 -9.52 -14.18 9.82
N ILE A 254 -9.06 -13.59 8.71
CA ILE A 254 -9.91 -12.82 7.79
C ILE A 254 -11.04 -13.69 7.21
N HIS A 255 -10.75 -14.95 6.89
CA HIS A 255 -11.75 -15.86 6.35
C HIS A 255 -12.79 -16.26 7.40
N GLY A 256 -12.36 -16.56 8.63
CA GLY A 256 -13.27 -16.84 9.74
C GLY A 256 -14.19 -15.66 10.04
N LEU A 257 -13.64 -14.44 10.08
CA LEU A 257 -14.41 -13.21 10.33
C LEU A 257 -15.39 -12.88 9.21
N GLU A 258 -14.98 -13.03 7.95
CA GLU A 258 -15.88 -12.84 6.81
C GLU A 258 -17.02 -13.87 6.84
N THR A 259 -16.71 -15.13 7.19
CA THR A 259 -17.73 -16.18 7.36
C THR A 259 -18.71 -15.84 8.49
N GLU A 260 -18.22 -15.29 9.61
CA GLU A 260 -19.07 -14.81 10.71
C GLU A 260 -20.04 -13.73 10.24
N TYR A 261 -19.56 -12.72 9.50
CA TYR A 261 -20.40 -11.68 8.93
C TYR A 261 -21.47 -12.25 7.99
N LEU A 262 -21.08 -13.14 7.08
CA LEU A 262 -22.01 -13.78 6.14
C LEU A 262 -23.09 -14.62 6.84
N ALA A 263 -22.76 -15.26 7.96
CA ALA A 263 -23.74 -15.97 8.78
C ALA A 263 -24.73 -14.99 9.45
N GLN A 264 -24.24 -13.89 10.04
CA GLN A 264 -25.08 -12.86 10.69
C GLN A 264 -26.13 -12.25 9.74
N ILE A 265 -25.76 -12.00 8.48
CA ILE A 265 -26.70 -11.46 7.48
C ILE A 265 -27.68 -12.50 6.93
N SER A 266 -27.31 -13.80 6.98
CA SER A 266 -28.14 -14.90 6.48
C SER A 266 -29.24 -15.31 7.46
N GLU A 267 -29.00 -15.20 8.77
CA GLU A 267 -29.89 -15.77 9.78
C GLU A 267 -30.93 -14.78 10.34
N GLY A 268 -30.82 -13.47 10.09
CA GLY A 268 -31.82 -12.47 10.53
C GLY A 268 -31.96 -12.27 12.05
N GLU A 269 -31.42 -13.19 12.84
CA GLU A 269 -31.11 -13.12 14.26
C GLU A 269 -29.65 -13.55 14.40
N GLY A 270 -28.84 -12.74 15.10
CA GLY A 270 -27.44 -13.05 15.30
C GLY A 270 -27.27 -14.39 16.03
N PRO A 271 -26.18 -15.13 15.79
CA PRO A 271 -25.89 -16.33 16.56
C PRO A 271 -25.86 -15.95 18.05
N ASP A 272 -26.53 -16.75 18.89
CA ASP A 272 -26.43 -16.70 20.35
C ASP A 272 -24.98 -16.41 20.72
N GLY A 273 -24.78 -15.33 21.49
CA GLY A 273 -23.50 -14.63 21.71
C GLY A 273 -22.42 -15.42 22.46
N ASN A 274 -22.14 -16.66 22.05
CA ASN A 274 -21.16 -17.56 22.63
C ASN A 274 -20.47 -18.48 21.61
N SER A 275 -20.71 -18.36 20.31
CA SER A 275 -19.81 -18.95 19.31
C SER A 275 -18.60 -18.04 19.14
N HIS A 276 -17.75 -17.98 20.15
CA HIS A 276 -16.38 -17.57 19.95
C HIS A 276 -15.76 -18.58 18.99
N SER A 277 -15.61 -18.24 17.72
CA SER A 277 -14.58 -18.93 16.92
C SER A 277 -13.31 -18.79 17.75
N GLU A 278 -12.66 -19.91 18.06
CA GLU A 278 -11.33 -19.89 18.68
C GLU A 278 -10.43 -19.12 17.73
N GLN A 279 -10.33 -17.81 17.94
CA GLN A 279 -9.47 -16.94 17.15
C GLN A 279 -8.08 -17.53 17.31
N VAL A 280 -7.52 -17.98 16.20
CA VAL A 280 -6.14 -18.45 16.19
C VAL A 280 -5.28 -17.20 16.29
N ILE A 281 -5.03 -16.75 17.52
CA ILE A 281 -4.12 -15.64 17.80
C ILE A 281 -2.72 -16.26 17.91
N TRP A 282 -1.84 -15.93 16.96
CA TRP A 282 -0.43 -16.37 16.90
C TRP A 282 -0.19 -17.83 16.49
N CYS A 283 0.13 -18.04 15.21
CA CYS A 283 0.74 -19.29 14.74
C CYS A 283 2.28 -19.23 14.86
N GLY A 284 2.83 -19.26 16.09
CA GLY A 284 4.27 -19.46 16.34
C GLY A 284 5.01 -18.40 17.19
N TRP A 285 6.26 -18.70 17.58
CA TRP A 285 7.18 -17.84 18.37
C TRP A 285 7.48 -16.50 17.64
N PRO A 286 7.87 -15.38 18.32
CA PRO A 286 7.24 -14.06 18.18
C PRO A 286 7.39 -13.30 16.84
N ASP A 287 8.02 -13.88 15.82
CA ASP A 287 7.63 -13.69 14.41
C ASP A 287 8.25 -14.76 13.49
N GLY A 288 9.32 -15.46 13.91
CA GLY A 288 9.98 -16.50 13.14
C GLY A 288 10.48 -16.06 11.76
N GLY A 289 10.55 -14.75 11.50
CA GLY A 289 10.76 -14.17 10.16
C GLY A 289 9.52 -14.14 9.25
N ILE A 290 8.33 -14.57 9.69
CA ILE A 290 7.10 -14.63 8.89
C ILE A 290 6.70 -13.25 8.36
N GLY A 291 6.74 -12.22 9.21
CA GLY A 291 6.39 -10.86 8.79
C GLY A 291 7.34 -10.34 7.71
N VAL A 292 8.63 -10.60 7.89
CA VAL A 292 9.66 -10.23 6.90
C VAL A 292 9.46 -11.01 5.60
N GLN A 293 9.11 -12.31 5.67
CA GLN A 293 8.79 -13.11 4.48
C GLN A 293 7.52 -12.62 3.75
N ALA A 294 6.49 -12.21 4.46
CA ALA A 294 5.28 -11.64 3.85
C ALA A 294 5.60 -10.34 3.12
N TRP A 295 6.40 -9.48 3.74
CA TRP A 295 6.90 -8.25 3.12
C TRP A 295 7.74 -8.54 1.87
N TRP A 296 8.69 -9.47 1.96
CA TRP A 296 9.51 -9.90 0.83
C TRP A 296 8.71 -10.49 -0.33
N ARG A 297 7.48 -10.96 -0.09
CA ARG A 297 6.54 -11.45 -1.11
C ARG A 297 5.58 -10.39 -1.64
N GLY A 298 5.69 -9.14 -1.18
CA GLY A 298 4.86 -8.03 -1.65
C GLY A 298 3.47 -7.95 -1.00
N TRP A 299 3.26 -8.52 0.19
CA TRP A 299 1.93 -8.51 0.83
C TRP A 299 1.48 -7.14 1.36
N ASP A 300 2.39 -6.16 1.38
CA ASP A 300 2.08 -4.78 1.72
C ASP A 300 2.63 -3.85 0.63
N GLY A 301 1.78 -2.92 0.18
CA GLY A 301 2.13 -1.90 -0.79
C GLY A 301 3.10 -0.86 -0.22
N GLU A 302 3.83 -0.18 -1.10
CA GLU A 302 4.54 1.07 -0.74
C GLU A 302 3.55 2.22 -0.51
N VAL A 303 2.41 2.17 -1.20
CA VAL A 303 1.29 3.11 -1.11
C VAL A 303 -0.02 2.32 -0.96
N GLY A 304 -0.95 2.85 -0.16
CA GLY A 304 -2.25 2.22 0.10
C GLY A 304 -3.15 2.10 -1.14
N SER A 305 -4.24 1.36 -0.99
CA SER A 305 -5.28 1.23 -2.02
C SER A 305 -6.03 2.55 -2.27
N GLU A 306 -6.91 2.61 -3.27
CA GLU A 306 -7.63 3.86 -3.58
C GLU A 306 -8.50 4.33 -2.43
N GLU A 307 -9.24 3.43 -1.79
CA GLU A 307 -10.11 3.74 -0.67
C GLU A 307 -9.33 4.22 0.57
N GLU A 308 -8.14 3.67 0.82
CA GLU A 308 -7.24 4.14 1.89
C GLU A 308 -6.73 5.56 1.60
N VAL A 309 -6.31 5.81 0.36
CA VAL A 309 -5.79 7.12 -0.07
C VAL A 309 -6.89 8.18 -0.07
N GLU A 310 -8.08 7.87 -0.58
CA GLU A 310 -9.23 8.78 -0.60
C GLU A 310 -9.68 9.13 0.82
N PHE A 311 -9.70 8.14 1.73
CA PHE A 311 -9.96 8.37 3.14
C PHE A 311 -8.93 9.31 3.78
N LEU A 312 -7.62 9.00 3.63
CA LEU A 312 -6.55 9.83 4.19
C LEU A 312 -6.55 11.26 3.61
N ALA A 313 -6.86 11.40 2.31
CA ALA A 313 -7.02 12.71 1.66
C ALA A 313 -8.20 13.50 2.22
N ALA A 314 -9.33 12.84 2.50
CA ALA A 314 -10.47 13.49 3.11
C ALA A 314 -10.18 13.91 4.57
N VAL A 315 -9.51 13.05 5.34
CA VAL A 315 -9.04 13.37 6.70
C VAL A 315 -8.10 14.57 6.67
N ALA A 316 -7.15 14.62 5.74
CA ALA A 316 -6.20 15.74 5.64
C ALA A 316 -6.90 17.08 5.35
N VAL A 317 -8.00 17.07 4.58
CA VAL A 317 -8.82 18.28 4.38
C VAL A 317 -9.51 18.69 5.68
N GLU A 318 -10.10 17.72 6.39
CA GLU A 318 -10.80 17.99 7.65
C GLU A 318 -9.86 18.53 8.74
N GLU A 319 -8.67 17.92 8.89
CA GLU A 319 -7.64 18.36 9.84
C GLU A 319 -7.17 19.79 9.59
N THR A 320 -7.20 20.24 8.33
CA THR A 320 -6.73 21.57 7.93
C THR A 320 -7.84 22.62 7.89
N LEU A 321 -9.08 22.26 8.26
CA LEU A 321 -10.18 23.20 8.32
C LEU A 321 -9.91 24.28 9.37
N GLY A 322 -10.10 25.54 8.96
CA GLY A 322 -9.90 26.70 9.83
C GLY A 322 -8.48 27.23 9.88
N LEU A 323 -7.49 26.54 9.28
CA LEU A 323 -6.12 27.03 9.17
C LEU A 323 -5.93 28.04 8.03
N GLY A 324 -5.11 29.05 8.28
CA GLY A 324 -4.67 29.99 7.26
C GLY A 324 -5.81 30.69 6.52
N LEU A 325 -6.80 31.23 7.24
CA LEU A 325 -7.98 31.88 6.62
C LEU A 325 -7.60 33.02 5.68
N GLN A 326 -6.47 33.69 5.92
CA GLN A 326 -5.92 34.74 5.06
C GLN A 326 -4.46 34.45 4.64
N ASP A 327 -3.64 33.99 5.58
CA ASP A 327 -2.24 33.57 5.40
C ASP A 327 -1.96 32.51 6.49
N ILE A 328 -1.00 31.60 6.29
CA ILE A 328 -0.62 30.62 7.31
C ILE A 328 0.54 31.17 8.15
N ASP A 329 0.31 31.34 9.45
CA ASP A 329 1.38 31.53 10.43
C ASP A 329 1.91 30.15 10.89
N MET A 330 3.22 30.06 11.11
CA MET A 330 3.88 28.83 11.56
C MET A 330 3.42 28.40 12.95
N ASP A 331 2.95 29.35 13.77
CA ASP A 331 2.43 29.08 15.11
C ASP A 331 1.00 28.49 15.10
N GLU A 332 0.29 28.55 13.97
CA GLU A 332 -1.00 27.86 13.79
C GLU A 332 -0.83 26.35 13.48
N LEU A 333 0.37 25.94 13.07
CA LEU A 333 0.63 24.59 12.58
C LEU A 333 1.06 23.65 13.71
N ASP A 334 0.21 22.67 14.02
CA ASP A 334 0.64 21.45 14.71
C ASP A 334 1.44 20.53 13.76
N LEU A 335 2.77 20.49 13.93
CA LEU A 335 3.66 19.67 13.08
C LEU A 335 3.60 18.18 13.40
N SER A 336 2.98 17.77 14.51
CA SER A 336 2.69 16.34 14.74
C SER A 336 1.64 15.82 13.74
N ILE A 337 0.87 16.71 13.12
CA ILE A 337 -0.16 16.41 12.14
C ILE A 337 0.40 16.58 10.72
N ARG A 338 0.41 15.49 9.95
CA ARG A 338 1.00 15.48 8.61
C ARG A 338 0.30 16.43 7.64
N SER A 339 -1.03 16.51 7.71
CA SER A 339 -1.82 17.37 6.83
C SER A 339 -1.48 18.85 7.02
N HIS A 340 -1.13 19.28 8.23
CA HIS A 340 -0.67 20.65 8.50
C HIS A 340 0.66 20.95 7.79
N ILE A 341 1.61 20.01 7.83
CA ILE A 341 2.89 20.16 7.11
C ILE A 341 2.63 20.22 5.59
N LEU A 342 1.78 19.34 5.08
CA LEU A 342 1.44 19.30 3.65
C LEU A 342 0.71 20.58 3.20
N LEU A 343 -0.19 21.11 4.03
CA LEU A 343 -0.83 22.41 3.80
C LEU A 343 0.21 23.55 3.80
N ALA A 344 1.16 23.53 4.72
CA ALA A 344 2.24 24.52 4.79
C ALA A 344 3.13 24.49 3.54
N VAL A 345 3.46 23.30 3.02
CA VAL A 345 4.19 23.16 1.75
C VAL A 345 3.36 23.67 0.57
N MET A 346 2.08 23.32 0.50
CA MET A 346 1.15 23.80 -0.53
C MET A 346 1.04 25.34 -0.51
N HIS A 347 1.00 25.93 0.69
CA HIS A 347 0.99 27.37 0.88
C HIS A 347 2.29 28.04 0.47
N ALA A 348 3.43 27.48 0.86
CA ALA A 348 4.74 27.97 0.46
C ALA A 348 4.92 27.95 -1.07
N ALA A 349 4.28 27.01 -1.76
CA ALA A 349 4.31 26.91 -3.22
C ALA A 349 3.63 28.09 -3.93
N VAL A 350 2.75 28.83 -3.24
CA VAL A 350 2.07 30.03 -3.73
C VAL A 350 2.92 31.28 -3.51
N LYS A 351 3.78 31.30 -2.49
CA LYS A 351 4.62 32.46 -2.15
C LYS A 351 5.68 32.75 -3.21
N ASP A 352 6.17 33.99 -3.24
CA ASP A 352 7.32 34.34 -4.07
C ASP A 352 8.58 33.58 -3.63
N ARG A 353 9.62 33.62 -4.47
CA ARG A 353 10.83 32.82 -4.26
C ARG A 353 11.48 33.09 -2.89
N GLN A 354 11.61 34.35 -2.49
CA GLN A 354 12.34 34.70 -1.28
C GLN A 354 11.50 34.37 -0.04
N GLU A 355 10.21 34.68 -0.07
CA GLU A 355 9.28 34.33 1.01
C GLU A 355 9.16 32.81 1.19
N ARG A 356 9.05 32.06 0.08
CA ARG A 356 9.01 30.60 0.08
C ARG A 356 10.26 29.99 0.70
N GLU A 357 11.45 30.44 0.29
CA GLU A 357 12.72 29.93 0.83
C GLU A 357 12.81 30.18 2.34
N ARG A 358 12.37 31.36 2.81
CA ARG A 358 12.32 31.69 4.25
C ARG A 358 11.31 30.81 5.00
N PHE A 359 10.10 30.66 4.47
CA PHE A 359 9.01 29.91 5.09
C PHE A 359 9.34 28.42 5.20
N LEU A 360 9.81 27.81 4.11
CA LEU A 360 10.24 26.40 4.10
C LEU A 360 11.47 26.16 4.98
N GLY A 361 12.37 27.14 5.07
CA GLY A 361 13.51 27.08 5.97
C GLY A 361 13.10 27.05 7.45
N GLU A 362 12.05 27.79 7.82
CA GLU A 362 11.46 27.72 9.17
C GLU A 362 10.73 26.40 9.40
N LEU A 363 9.94 25.94 8.42
CA LEU A 363 9.22 24.66 8.49
C LEU A 363 10.19 23.51 8.74
N GLY A 364 11.26 23.44 7.96
CA GLY A 364 12.29 22.42 8.13
C GLY A 364 13.00 22.50 9.49
N ARG A 365 13.25 23.70 10.04
CA ARG A 365 13.83 23.84 11.38
C ARG A 365 12.92 23.28 12.46
N ARG A 366 11.63 23.64 12.44
CA ARG A 366 10.66 23.17 13.44
C ARG A 366 10.41 21.66 13.34
N MET A 367 10.33 21.10 12.13
CA MET A 367 10.24 19.66 11.93
C MET A 367 11.41 18.87 12.56
N VAL A 368 12.62 19.43 12.54
CA VAL A 368 13.80 18.82 13.19
C VAL A 368 13.73 18.97 14.72
N GLN A 369 13.22 20.09 15.22
CA GLN A 369 13.06 20.32 16.66
C GLN A 369 12.04 19.37 17.30
N GLU A 370 10.97 19.04 16.58
CA GLU A 370 9.95 18.07 16.98
C GLU A 370 10.39 16.60 16.77
N GLU A 371 11.67 16.36 16.42
CA GLU A 371 12.25 15.03 16.16
C GLU A 371 11.48 14.19 15.11
N LEU A 372 10.73 14.86 14.22
CA LEU A 372 9.88 14.20 13.22
C LEU A 372 10.70 13.61 12.07
N VAL A 373 11.78 14.30 11.69
CA VAL A 373 12.67 13.94 10.58
C VAL A 373 14.11 14.30 10.94
N ASP A 374 15.05 13.42 10.60
CA ASP A 374 16.47 13.68 10.73
C ASP A 374 16.87 14.94 9.96
N LYS A 375 17.71 15.78 10.56
CA LYS A 375 18.18 17.04 9.98
C LYS A 375 18.70 16.91 8.55
N GLU A 376 19.35 15.78 8.23
CA GLU A 376 19.90 15.49 6.91
C GLU A 376 18.82 15.23 5.86
N ARG A 377 17.63 14.77 6.27
CA ARG A 377 16.53 14.35 5.39
C ARG A 377 15.45 15.41 5.24
N THR A 378 15.25 16.27 6.23
CA THR A 378 14.17 17.27 6.24
C THR A 378 14.25 18.24 5.05
N GLY A 379 15.46 18.69 4.71
CA GLY A 379 15.66 19.62 3.59
C GLY A 379 15.37 19.01 2.21
N GLY A 380 15.60 17.70 2.06
CA GLY A 380 15.22 16.94 0.87
C GLY A 380 13.70 16.84 0.78
N TRP A 381 13.08 16.25 1.80
CA TRP A 381 11.64 15.99 1.80
C TRP A 381 10.77 17.22 1.52
N VAL A 382 11.06 18.35 2.17
CA VAL A 382 10.28 19.59 1.98
C VAL A 382 10.37 20.11 0.53
N ARG A 383 11.54 19.98 -0.10
CA ARG A 383 11.74 20.38 -1.49
C ARG A 383 10.99 19.45 -2.44
N GLU A 384 11.02 18.16 -2.16
CA GLU A 384 10.39 17.14 -2.99
C GLU A 384 8.85 17.24 -2.92
N ALA A 385 8.30 17.46 -1.72
CA ALA A 385 6.89 17.76 -1.54
C ALA A 385 6.50 19.04 -2.29
N LEU A 386 7.34 20.09 -2.24
CA LEU A 386 7.13 21.33 -2.99
C LEU A 386 7.10 21.08 -4.51
N GLU A 387 7.99 20.25 -5.04
CA GLU A 387 8.05 19.92 -6.48
C GLU A 387 6.78 19.20 -6.95
N ILE A 388 6.19 18.37 -6.10
CA ILE A 388 4.91 17.70 -6.37
C ILE A 388 3.74 18.70 -6.33
N MET A 389 3.67 19.54 -5.30
CA MET A 389 2.52 20.42 -5.08
C MET A 389 2.53 21.67 -5.95
N GLY A 390 3.72 22.19 -6.26
CA GLY A 390 3.92 23.43 -6.99
C GLY A 390 3.16 23.53 -8.32
N PRO A 391 3.20 22.51 -9.21
CA PRO A 391 2.45 22.49 -10.45
C PRO A 391 0.94 22.70 -10.30
N TYR A 392 0.34 22.18 -9.22
CA TYR A 392 -1.11 22.25 -9.00
C TYR A 392 -1.57 23.64 -8.61
N VAL A 393 -0.80 24.33 -7.77
CA VAL A 393 -1.18 25.64 -7.22
C VAL A 393 -0.74 26.83 -8.09
N ARG A 394 -0.08 26.59 -9.23
CA ARG A 394 0.35 27.68 -10.14
C ARG A 394 -0.82 28.52 -10.62
N GLU A 395 -2.00 27.91 -10.76
CA GLU A 395 -3.20 28.60 -11.22
C GLU A 395 -3.64 29.74 -10.28
N TRP A 396 -3.19 29.71 -9.03
CA TRP A 396 -3.51 30.72 -8.02
C TRP A 396 -2.66 32.00 -8.12
N GLN A 397 -1.61 32.02 -8.95
CA GLN A 397 -0.82 33.22 -9.28
C GLN A 397 -0.34 34.04 -8.07
N GLY A 398 -0.02 33.38 -6.96
CA GLY A 398 0.42 34.05 -5.73
C GLY A 398 -0.68 34.43 -4.75
N VAL A 399 -1.94 34.12 -5.05
CA VAL A 399 -3.08 34.43 -4.20
C VAL A 399 -3.51 33.17 -3.43
N TRP A 400 -3.49 33.23 -2.10
CA TRP A 400 -3.97 32.12 -1.28
C TRP A 400 -5.51 32.02 -1.33
N PRO A 401 -6.10 30.87 -1.74
CA PRO A 401 -7.54 30.81 -1.99
C PRO A 401 -8.39 30.72 -0.72
N GLY A 402 -9.72 30.72 -0.89
CA GLY A 402 -10.67 30.40 0.17
C GLY A 402 -10.54 28.93 0.65
N VAL A 403 -11.07 28.63 1.84
CA VAL A 403 -10.96 27.32 2.49
C VAL A 403 -11.47 26.17 1.60
N GLU A 404 -12.60 26.36 0.92
CA GLU A 404 -13.20 25.31 0.08
C GLU A 404 -12.33 24.96 -1.14
N GLU A 405 -11.79 25.97 -1.83
CA GLU A 405 -10.93 25.77 -3.00
C GLU A 405 -9.61 25.12 -2.60
N ARG A 406 -9.03 25.55 -1.48
CA ARG A 406 -7.83 24.93 -0.91
C ARG A 406 -8.05 23.48 -0.52
N GLY A 407 -9.16 23.17 0.14
CA GLY A 407 -9.52 21.80 0.51
C GLY A 407 -9.66 20.90 -0.72
N LYS A 408 -10.35 21.39 -1.77
CA LYS A 408 -10.48 20.65 -3.06
C LYS A 408 -9.12 20.39 -3.70
N MET A 409 -8.24 21.40 -3.73
CA MET A 409 -6.91 21.26 -4.32
C MET A 409 -6.03 20.32 -3.50
N LEU A 410 -6.01 20.47 -2.18
CA LEU A 410 -5.26 19.60 -1.29
C LEU A 410 -5.71 18.15 -1.47
N ARG A 411 -7.02 17.88 -1.46
CA ARG A 411 -7.55 16.53 -1.71
C ARG A 411 -7.09 15.98 -3.05
N ARG A 412 -7.20 16.78 -4.13
CA ARG A 412 -6.77 16.37 -5.47
C ARG A 412 -5.29 15.99 -5.52
N ILE A 413 -4.43 16.86 -4.98
CA ILE A 413 -2.99 16.64 -4.92
C ILE A 413 -2.71 15.32 -4.20
N LEU A 414 -3.33 15.10 -3.04
CA LEU A 414 -3.07 13.94 -2.19
C LEU A 414 -3.59 12.63 -2.79
N VAL A 415 -4.74 12.65 -3.46
CA VAL A 415 -5.26 11.48 -4.19
C VAL A 415 -4.37 11.14 -5.37
N GLU A 416 -3.95 12.13 -6.16
CA GLU A 416 -3.08 11.92 -7.32
C GLU A 416 -1.64 11.55 -6.91
N ASN A 417 -1.19 11.95 -5.72
CA ASN A 417 0.19 11.82 -5.23
C ASN A 417 0.24 11.21 -3.83
N ALA A 418 -0.36 10.03 -3.67
CA ALA A 418 -0.47 9.33 -2.40
C ALA A 418 0.86 9.02 -1.70
N GLN A 419 2.00 9.08 -2.41
CA GLN A 419 3.33 9.03 -1.80
C GLN A 419 3.59 10.18 -0.82
N LEU A 420 2.82 11.28 -0.87
CA LEU A 420 2.86 12.34 0.14
C LEU A 420 2.34 11.85 1.51
N PHE A 421 1.54 10.78 1.53
CA PHE A 421 1.19 10.05 2.76
C PHE A 421 2.18 8.95 3.11
N ALA A 422 3.09 8.60 2.21
CA ALA A 422 4.05 7.55 2.47
C ALA A 422 5.08 8.02 3.52
N ARG A 423 4.94 7.40 4.70
CA ARG A 423 5.79 7.31 5.90
C ARG A 423 7.02 8.23 5.99
N TRP A 424 6.99 9.14 6.98
CA TRP A 424 8.12 9.99 7.44
C TRP A 424 9.36 9.19 7.86
N ARG A 425 9.12 8.04 8.52
CA ARG A 425 10.14 7.00 8.71
C ARG A 425 10.10 6.10 7.50
N VAL A 426 10.82 6.53 6.48
CA VAL A 426 11.15 5.71 5.32
C VAL A 426 11.68 4.39 5.84
N SER A 427 11.12 3.28 5.35
CA SER A 427 11.77 1.98 5.54
C SER A 427 13.24 2.16 5.14
N PRO A 428 14.23 1.77 5.95
CA PRO A 428 15.65 1.88 5.58
C PRO A 428 15.99 1.32 4.19
N ALA A 429 15.09 0.51 3.62
CA ALA A 429 15.18 -0.15 2.33
C ALA A 429 14.46 0.54 1.16
N SER A 430 13.64 1.58 1.36
CA SER A 430 13.02 2.28 0.22
C SER A 430 14.04 3.27 -0.37
N LYS A 431 14.82 2.76 -1.34
CA LYS A 431 15.84 3.53 -2.06
C LYS A 431 15.24 4.62 -2.96
N GLN A 432 13.92 4.55 -3.24
CA GLN A 432 13.18 5.45 -4.13
C GLN A 432 12.36 6.56 -3.43
N PHE A 433 12.52 6.78 -2.11
CA PHE A 433 12.22 8.10 -1.54
C PHE A 433 13.38 9.09 -1.71
N THR A 434 14.24 8.86 -2.69
CA THR A 434 14.94 9.91 -3.40
C THR A 434 13.98 10.35 -4.50
N PHE A 435 13.32 11.50 -4.35
CA PHE A 435 12.38 11.98 -5.36
C PHE A 435 13.13 12.56 -6.56
N GLU A 436 14.15 11.86 -7.04
CA GLU A 436 14.76 12.14 -8.34
C GLU A 436 13.74 11.74 -9.40
N LEU A 437 12.96 12.73 -9.83
CA LEU A 437 12.17 12.69 -11.06
C LEU A 437 13.16 12.58 -12.23
N GLY A 438 13.61 11.37 -12.52
CA GLY A 438 14.17 11.06 -13.84
C GLY A 438 13.09 11.33 -14.89
N SER A 439 13.47 11.98 -15.99
CA SER A 439 12.61 12.09 -17.16
C SER A 439 12.20 10.69 -17.62
N ARG A 440 10.92 10.54 -17.99
CA ARG A 440 10.47 9.39 -18.78
C ARG A 440 11.14 9.53 -20.15
N GLU A 441 12.22 8.79 -20.39
CA GLU A 441 12.76 8.54 -21.73
C GLU A 441 12.21 7.23 -22.29
#